data_AF-M1VYG8-F1
#
_entry.id   AF-M1VYG8-F1
#
_cell.length_a   1.000
_cell.length_b   1.000
_cell.length_c   1.000
_cell.angle_alpha   90.00
_cell.angle_beta   90.00
_cell.angle_gamma   90.00
#
_symmetry.space_group_name_H-M   'P 1'
#
loop_
_entity.id
_entity.type
_entity.pdbx_description
1 polymer ?
#
loop_
_entity_poly.entity_id
_entity_poly.type
_entity_poly.pdbx_seq_one_letter_code
_entity_poly.pdbx_strand_id
1 'polypeptide(L)'
;MSSLQPDDDTLRKWIDPDTGKLKFPRFDDHNLEERTVAGADLFGIRYYKTMTEASKALRVPYHRLRSRIQGRHSVQANGGQNRALSLEEEAEVLAWAHRQITQGHHIKSRALVQHANEIFAAQGDCQRDKQASPRWARRFIQRNAHIFKRTATHSRDAKRRAGANEMSSLQSDDDTLRKWIDSDTGKLKFQRFHDYNLEERTVAGADLFGIRYYKTMTEASKALRVPYHRLRSRIQGCHSVQANGGQNKALSPEEEAEVFTWAHRQITQGHNIQSRALVQHVNEIFAARGDCQPDKQASKRWARRFIQRNAHIFKRTATHSRDAKRKAGANRESVTSIDISATG
;
A
#
# COMPACT_ATOMS: atom_id res chain seq x y z
N MET A 1 14.32 -38.56 -44.85
CA MET A 1 14.49 -37.51 -43.82
C MET A 1 14.34 -36.17 -44.51
N SER A 2 13.15 -35.58 -44.49
CA SER A 2 12.91 -34.28 -45.13
C SER A 2 13.70 -33.21 -44.40
N SER A 3 14.65 -32.58 -45.10
CA SER A 3 15.27 -31.35 -44.64
C SER A 3 14.14 -30.31 -44.53
N LEU A 4 13.70 -30.03 -43.30
CA LEU A 4 12.87 -28.88 -43.00
C LEU A 4 13.64 -27.66 -43.48
N GLN A 5 13.31 -27.18 -44.69
CA GLN A 5 13.86 -25.92 -45.16
C GLN A 5 13.42 -24.84 -44.17
N PRO A 6 14.32 -23.94 -43.76
CA PRO A 6 13.95 -22.82 -42.92
C PRO A 6 12.86 -22.03 -43.63
N ASP A 7 11.87 -21.59 -42.88
CA ASP A 7 10.80 -20.76 -43.39
C ASP A 7 11.37 -19.44 -43.94
N ASP A 8 11.45 -19.34 -45.27
CA ASP A 8 12.12 -18.26 -46.00
C ASP A 8 11.49 -16.89 -45.72
N ASP A 9 10.19 -16.86 -45.40
CA ASP A 9 9.48 -15.63 -45.04
C ASP A 9 9.99 -15.08 -43.69
N THR A 10 10.22 -15.95 -42.72
CA THR A 10 10.79 -15.57 -41.43
C THR A 10 12.25 -15.12 -41.56
N LEU A 11 13.03 -15.72 -42.46
CA LEU A 11 14.39 -15.25 -42.76
C LEU A 11 14.38 -13.85 -43.36
N ARG A 12 13.59 -13.62 -44.41
CA ARG A 12 13.47 -12.31 -45.08
C ARG A 12 12.96 -11.21 -44.15
N LYS A 13 12.18 -11.56 -43.13
CA LYS A 13 11.67 -10.62 -42.14
C LYS A 13 12.80 -10.01 -41.29
N TRP A 14 13.77 -10.81 -40.85
CA TRP A 14 14.78 -10.38 -39.87
C TRP A 14 16.18 -10.20 -40.46
N ILE A 15 16.46 -10.85 -41.58
CA ILE A 15 17.74 -10.83 -42.29
C ILE A 15 17.54 -10.09 -43.61
N ASP A 16 18.46 -9.19 -43.89
CA ASP A 16 18.54 -8.50 -45.17
C ASP A 16 19.08 -9.49 -46.24
N PRO A 17 18.33 -9.74 -47.33
CA PRO A 17 18.71 -10.73 -48.33
C PRO A 17 19.99 -10.37 -49.08
N ASP A 18 20.28 -9.07 -49.22
CA ASP A 18 21.42 -8.59 -50.01
C ASP A 18 22.71 -8.65 -49.21
N THR A 19 22.62 -8.38 -47.90
CA THR A 19 23.81 -8.30 -47.02
C THR A 19 24.01 -9.53 -46.14
N GLY A 20 22.99 -10.37 -45.99
CA GLY A 20 22.98 -11.49 -45.04
C GLY A 20 23.05 -11.07 -43.57
N LYS A 21 22.90 -9.77 -43.27
CA LYS A 21 22.98 -9.21 -41.92
C LYS A 21 21.59 -9.02 -41.31
N LEU A 22 21.54 -8.94 -39.99
CA LEU A 22 20.33 -8.59 -39.26
C LEU A 22 19.88 -7.17 -39.62
N LYS A 23 18.59 -6.96 -39.82
CA LYS A 23 17.96 -5.65 -40.14
C LYS A 23 17.96 -4.65 -38.97
N PHE A 24 18.71 -4.92 -37.90
CA PHE A 24 18.83 -4.05 -36.74
C PHE A 24 20.06 -3.14 -36.89
N PRO A 25 19.90 -1.83 -37.15
CA PRO A 25 21.03 -0.93 -37.41
C PRO A 25 21.88 -0.67 -36.16
N ARG A 26 21.27 -0.71 -34.98
CA ARG A 26 21.92 -0.53 -33.67
C ARG A 26 21.25 -1.42 -32.64
N PHE A 27 21.96 -1.73 -31.55
CA PHE A 27 21.44 -2.51 -30.44
C PHE A 27 21.27 -1.60 -29.22
N ASP A 28 20.04 -1.15 -28.98
CA ASP A 28 19.68 -0.27 -27.87
C ASP A 28 18.53 -0.85 -27.03
N ASP A 29 18.19 -0.18 -25.93
CA ASP A 29 17.11 -0.65 -25.04
C ASP A 29 15.73 -0.53 -25.69
N HIS A 30 15.56 0.37 -26.67
CA HIS A 30 14.28 0.62 -27.34
C HIS A 30 13.89 -0.55 -28.26
N ASN A 31 14.86 -1.18 -28.93
CA ASN A 31 14.62 -2.32 -29.82
C ASN A 31 14.88 -3.69 -29.17
N LEU A 32 15.10 -3.74 -27.85
CA LEU A 32 15.35 -4.98 -27.13
C LEU A 32 14.22 -6.01 -27.30
N GLU A 33 12.97 -5.55 -27.39
CA GLU A 33 11.82 -6.43 -27.59
C GLU A 33 11.79 -7.03 -29.00
N GLU A 34 11.97 -6.22 -30.04
CA GLU A 34 12.01 -6.69 -31.43
C GLU A 34 13.15 -7.70 -31.63
N ARG A 35 14.32 -7.43 -31.06
CA ARG A 35 15.45 -8.37 -31.09
C ARG A 35 15.15 -9.68 -30.34
N THR A 36 14.37 -9.61 -29.26
CA THR A 36 13.93 -10.82 -28.54
C THR A 36 12.99 -11.67 -29.40
N VAL A 37 12.07 -11.03 -30.12
CA VAL A 37 11.15 -11.71 -31.06
C VAL A 37 11.94 -12.30 -32.22
N ALA A 38 12.82 -11.52 -32.86
CA ALA A 38 13.68 -11.99 -33.93
C ALA A 38 14.53 -13.20 -33.51
N GLY A 39 15.06 -13.20 -32.29
CA GLY A 39 15.84 -14.31 -31.77
C GLY A 39 15.02 -15.59 -31.56
N ALA A 40 13.76 -15.45 -31.15
CA ALA A 40 12.86 -16.60 -31.00
C ALA A 40 12.45 -17.15 -32.37
N ASP A 41 12.10 -16.27 -33.31
CA ASP A 41 11.73 -16.61 -34.69
C ASP A 41 12.89 -17.33 -35.41
N LEU A 42 14.09 -16.72 -35.41
CA LEU A 42 15.29 -17.28 -36.06
C LEU A 42 15.75 -18.60 -35.41
N PHE A 43 15.58 -18.76 -34.10
CA PHE A 43 15.84 -20.03 -33.43
C PHE A 43 14.80 -21.10 -33.81
N GLY A 44 13.52 -20.72 -33.91
CA GLY A 44 12.42 -21.61 -34.28
C GLY A 44 12.62 -22.25 -35.66
N ILE A 45 13.12 -21.49 -36.63
CA ILE A 45 13.47 -21.98 -37.97
C ILE A 45 14.86 -22.62 -38.07
N ARG A 46 15.53 -22.83 -36.94
CA ARG A 46 16.89 -23.43 -36.82
C ARG A 46 18.01 -22.64 -37.54
N TYR A 47 17.84 -21.34 -37.75
CA TYR A 47 18.90 -20.48 -38.29
C TYR A 47 20.11 -20.42 -37.33
N TYR A 48 19.83 -20.30 -36.03
CA TYR A 48 20.84 -20.47 -34.99
C TYR A 48 20.78 -21.89 -34.43
N LYS A 49 21.95 -22.54 -34.25
CA LYS A 49 22.02 -23.91 -33.74
C LYS A 49 21.65 -23.97 -32.27
N THR A 50 21.99 -22.93 -31.52
CA THR A 50 21.75 -22.86 -30.08
C THR A 50 21.12 -21.52 -29.67
N MET A 51 20.35 -21.55 -28.58
CA MET A 51 19.76 -20.32 -28.02
C MET A 51 20.83 -19.35 -27.49
N THR A 52 21.98 -19.86 -27.06
CA THR A 52 23.13 -19.05 -26.64
C THR A 52 23.71 -18.26 -27.81
N GLU A 53 23.81 -18.87 -28.98
CA GLU A 53 24.25 -18.24 -30.22
C GLU A 53 23.29 -17.12 -30.64
N ALA A 54 21.98 -17.40 -30.66
CA ALA A 54 20.95 -16.40 -30.95
C ALA A 54 20.98 -15.22 -29.96
N SER A 55 21.12 -15.50 -28.66
CA SER A 55 21.21 -14.48 -27.60
C SER A 55 22.43 -13.57 -27.78
N LYS A 56 23.60 -14.14 -28.13
CA LYS A 56 24.82 -13.38 -28.39
C LYS A 56 24.71 -12.54 -29.67
N ALA A 57 24.25 -13.14 -30.77
CA ALA A 57 24.13 -12.48 -32.07
C ALA A 57 23.20 -11.25 -32.01
N LEU A 58 22.07 -11.38 -31.31
CA LEU A 58 21.08 -10.31 -31.16
C LEU A 58 21.30 -9.43 -29.92
N ARG A 59 22.32 -9.70 -29.10
CA ARG A 59 22.58 -9.04 -27.80
C ARG A 59 21.34 -8.92 -26.92
N VAL A 60 20.63 -10.02 -26.75
CA VAL A 60 19.45 -10.14 -25.87
C VAL A 60 19.81 -10.99 -24.66
N PRO A 61 19.42 -10.63 -23.42
CA PRO A 61 19.65 -11.47 -22.25
C PRO A 61 19.06 -12.88 -22.42
N TYR A 62 19.88 -13.92 -22.20
CA TYR A 62 19.52 -15.33 -22.42
C TYR A 62 18.20 -15.73 -21.76
N HIS A 63 17.98 -15.33 -20.50
CA HIS A 63 16.75 -15.64 -19.77
C HIS A 63 15.48 -15.05 -20.40
N ARG A 64 15.60 -13.88 -21.04
CA ARG A 64 14.49 -13.21 -21.74
C ARG A 64 14.13 -13.99 -23.01
N LEU A 65 15.13 -14.39 -23.79
CA LEU A 65 14.95 -15.19 -25.00
C LEU A 65 14.37 -16.58 -24.67
N ARG A 66 14.90 -17.26 -23.65
CA ARG A 66 14.37 -18.55 -23.15
C ARG A 66 12.90 -18.44 -22.77
N SER A 67 12.54 -17.39 -22.04
CA SER A 67 11.15 -17.16 -21.63
C SER A 67 10.24 -16.99 -22.86
N ARG A 68 10.70 -16.27 -23.89
CA ARG A 68 9.94 -16.05 -25.13
C ARG A 68 9.70 -17.36 -25.90
N ILE A 69 10.74 -18.17 -26.07
CA ILE A 69 10.64 -19.48 -26.75
C ILE A 69 9.69 -20.43 -26.01
N GLN A 70 9.62 -20.35 -24.68
CA GLN A 70 8.66 -21.09 -23.85
C GLN A 70 7.22 -20.55 -23.93
N GLY A 71 6.90 -19.68 -24.90
CA GLY A 71 5.56 -19.14 -25.10
C GLY A 71 5.21 -17.94 -24.22
N ARG A 72 6.17 -17.34 -23.50
CA ARG A 72 5.88 -16.13 -22.70
C ARG A 72 6.02 -14.88 -23.58
N HIS A 73 4.91 -14.26 -23.94
CA HIS A 73 4.89 -12.98 -24.66
C HIS A 73 5.42 -11.82 -23.79
N SER A 74 5.76 -10.68 -24.40
CA SER A 74 6.19 -9.50 -23.66
C SER A 74 5.07 -8.94 -22.81
N VAL A 75 5.45 -8.17 -21.80
CA VAL A 75 4.50 -7.41 -20.97
C VAL A 75 3.62 -6.51 -21.84
N GLN A 76 4.16 -5.93 -22.92
CA GLN A 76 3.42 -5.11 -23.90
C GLN A 76 2.47 -5.94 -24.79
N ALA A 77 2.92 -7.05 -25.39
CA ALA A 77 2.06 -7.92 -26.21
C ALA A 77 0.97 -8.62 -25.38
N ASN A 78 1.23 -8.89 -24.11
CA ASN A 78 0.24 -9.35 -23.13
C ASN A 78 -0.67 -8.22 -22.61
N GLY A 79 -0.56 -6.98 -23.11
CA GLY A 79 -1.35 -5.82 -22.67
C GLY A 79 -1.19 -5.46 -21.18
N GLY A 80 -0.13 -5.94 -20.52
CA GLY A 80 -0.20 -6.28 -19.10
C GLY A 80 -1.08 -7.53 -18.89
N GLN A 81 -0.48 -8.61 -18.37
CA GLN A 81 -1.02 -9.99 -18.43
C GLN A 81 -2.46 -10.17 -17.92
N ASN A 82 -3.34 -10.73 -18.77
CA ASN A 82 -4.72 -11.20 -18.57
C ASN A 82 -5.82 -10.19 -18.94
N ARG A 83 -6.13 -10.09 -20.24
CA ARG A 83 -7.48 -9.69 -20.67
C ARG A 83 -8.42 -10.84 -20.31
N ALA A 84 -9.34 -10.59 -19.39
CA ALA A 84 -10.38 -11.56 -19.05
C ALA A 84 -11.45 -11.63 -20.15
N LEU A 85 -11.62 -10.52 -20.89
CA LEU A 85 -12.67 -10.29 -21.88
C LEU A 85 -12.10 -10.29 -23.31
N SER A 86 -12.89 -10.73 -24.29
CA SER A 86 -12.63 -10.56 -25.72
C SER A 86 -12.67 -9.07 -26.13
N LEU A 87 -12.24 -8.75 -27.36
CA LEU A 87 -12.25 -7.36 -27.84
C LEU A 87 -13.66 -6.77 -27.92
N GLU A 88 -14.64 -7.60 -28.29
CA GLU A 88 -16.05 -7.20 -28.39
C GLU A 88 -16.64 -6.96 -27.00
N GLU A 89 -16.38 -7.85 -26.06
CA GLU A 89 -16.77 -7.71 -24.65
C GLU A 89 -16.10 -6.48 -23.99
N GLU A 90 -14.83 -6.22 -24.29
CA GLU A 90 -14.15 -5.01 -23.82
C GLU A 90 -14.79 -3.74 -24.41
N ALA A 91 -15.26 -3.76 -25.66
CA ALA A 91 -15.96 -2.64 -26.28
C ALA A 91 -17.32 -2.39 -25.60
N GLU A 92 -18.04 -3.44 -25.21
CA GLU A 92 -19.29 -3.33 -24.46
C GLU A 92 -19.07 -2.70 -23.07
N VAL A 93 -18.06 -3.17 -22.32
CA VAL A 93 -17.69 -2.57 -21.03
C VAL A 93 -17.31 -1.10 -21.20
N LEU A 94 -16.61 -0.74 -22.29
CA LEU A 94 -16.28 0.65 -22.60
C LEU A 94 -17.52 1.48 -22.92
N ALA A 95 -18.47 0.95 -23.70
CA ALA A 95 -19.71 1.64 -24.03
C ALA A 95 -20.58 1.86 -22.77
N TRP A 96 -20.66 0.87 -21.88
CA TRP A 96 -21.29 1.02 -20.58
C TRP A 96 -20.59 2.07 -19.72
N ALA A 97 -19.25 2.02 -19.61
CA ALA A 97 -18.48 2.98 -18.85
C ALA A 97 -18.68 4.42 -19.39
N HIS A 98 -18.68 4.59 -20.70
CA HIS A 98 -18.93 5.88 -21.33
C HIS A 98 -20.32 6.42 -20.97
N ARG A 99 -21.38 5.58 -21.03
CA ARG A 99 -22.75 5.98 -20.63
C ARG A 99 -22.81 6.45 -19.18
N GLN A 100 -22.17 5.73 -18.26
CA GLN A 100 -22.12 6.09 -16.84
C GLN A 100 -21.40 7.42 -16.60
N ILE A 101 -20.28 7.65 -17.29
CA ILE A 101 -19.51 8.90 -17.18
C ILE A 101 -20.32 10.08 -17.73
N THR A 102 -20.99 9.92 -18.88
CA THR A 102 -21.85 10.96 -19.47
C THR A 102 -23.02 11.33 -18.57
N GLN A 103 -23.54 10.38 -17.79
CA GLN A 103 -24.57 10.61 -16.77
C GLN A 103 -24.02 11.24 -15.47
N GLY A 104 -22.71 11.52 -15.39
CA GLY A 104 -22.06 12.11 -14.23
C GLY A 104 -21.73 11.12 -13.11
N HIS A 105 -21.88 9.81 -13.36
CA HIS A 105 -21.57 8.79 -12.36
C HIS A 105 -20.07 8.47 -12.33
N HIS A 106 -19.56 8.28 -11.11
CA HIS A 106 -18.19 7.83 -10.91
C HIS A 106 -18.12 6.30 -10.91
N ILE A 107 -17.38 5.74 -11.86
CA ILE A 107 -17.23 4.30 -11.99
C ILE A 107 -16.24 3.77 -10.94
N LYS A 108 -16.79 3.09 -9.94
CA LYS A 108 -16.00 2.34 -8.95
C LYS A 108 -15.54 1.01 -9.57
N SER A 109 -14.33 0.56 -9.21
CA SER A 109 -13.79 -0.71 -9.72
C SER A 109 -14.71 -1.92 -9.47
N ARG A 110 -15.47 -1.92 -8.36
CA ARG A 110 -16.43 -3.00 -8.06
C ARG A 110 -17.56 -3.08 -9.09
N ALA A 111 -18.11 -1.93 -9.50
CA ALA A 111 -19.17 -1.89 -10.51
C ALA A 111 -18.66 -2.36 -11.87
N LEU A 112 -17.43 -2.00 -12.22
CA LEU A 112 -16.78 -2.44 -13.45
C LEU A 112 -16.54 -3.97 -13.47
N VAL A 113 -16.13 -4.55 -12.34
CA VAL A 113 -16.02 -6.02 -12.19
C VAL A 113 -17.37 -6.70 -12.33
N GLN A 114 -18.39 -6.17 -11.66
CA GLN A 114 -19.73 -6.74 -11.68
C GLN A 114 -20.28 -6.76 -13.11
N HIS A 115 -20.18 -5.64 -13.82
CA HIS A 115 -20.68 -5.54 -15.19
C HIS A 115 -19.93 -6.47 -16.16
N ALA A 116 -18.61 -6.58 -16.02
CA ALA A 116 -17.84 -7.55 -16.81
C ALA A 116 -18.26 -9.01 -16.53
N ASN A 117 -18.62 -9.35 -15.30
CA ASN A 117 -19.14 -10.67 -14.96
C ASN A 117 -20.57 -10.91 -15.44
N GLU A 118 -21.40 -9.86 -15.54
CA GLU A 118 -22.72 -9.93 -16.16
C GLU A 118 -22.63 -10.28 -17.65
N ILE A 119 -21.64 -9.72 -18.36
CA ILE A 119 -21.36 -10.05 -19.77
C ILE A 119 -20.95 -11.53 -19.91
N PHE A 120 -20.05 -12.03 -19.06
CA PHE A 120 -19.69 -13.46 -19.04
C PHE A 120 -20.90 -14.36 -18.79
N ALA A 121 -21.80 -13.95 -17.88
CA ALA A 121 -23.01 -14.72 -17.57
C ALA A 121 -24.01 -14.72 -18.74
N ALA A 122 -24.16 -13.60 -19.44
CA ALA A 122 -25.10 -13.44 -20.55
C ALA A 122 -24.71 -14.25 -21.80
N GLN A 123 -23.42 -14.44 -22.05
CA GLN A 123 -22.92 -15.17 -23.22
C GLN A 123 -22.97 -16.71 -23.05
N GLY A 124 -23.45 -17.21 -21.90
CA GLY A 124 -23.56 -18.66 -21.66
C GLY A 124 -22.21 -19.37 -21.55
N ASP A 125 -21.12 -18.62 -21.47
CA ASP A 125 -19.75 -19.11 -21.42
C ASP A 125 -19.44 -19.61 -20.00
N CYS A 126 -20.09 -20.72 -19.63
CA CYS A 126 -20.08 -21.33 -18.31
C CYS A 126 -18.76 -22.07 -17.99
N GLN A 127 -17.65 -21.67 -18.62
CA GLN A 127 -16.32 -22.05 -18.15
C GLN A 127 -16.12 -21.40 -16.78
N ARG A 128 -16.21 -22.23 -15.73
CA ARG A 128 -16.12 -21.88 -14.28
C ARG A 128 -14.92 -21.00 -13.89
N ASP A 129 -13.97 -20.78 -14.79
CA ASP A 129 -12.70 -20.12 -14.53
C ASP A 129 -12.59 -18.68 -15.10
N LYS A 130 -13.56 -18.22 -15.91
CA LYS A 130 -13.55 -16.84 -16.45
C LYS A 130 -14.35 -15.90 -15.55
N GLN A 131 -13.67 -15.30 -14.57
CA GLN A 131 -14.22 -14.21 -13.77
C GLN A 131 -13.33 -12.97 -13.83
N ALA A 132 -13.96 -11.81 -14.04
CA ALA A 132 -13.32 -10.52 -13.90
C ALA A 132 -12.93 -10.32 -12.42
N SER A 133 -11.65 -10.03 -12.19
CA SER A 133 -11.12 -9.78 -10.85
C SER A 133 -10.95 -8.28 -10.59
N PRO A 134 -10.89 -7.83 -9.32
CA PRO A 134 -10.54 -6.45 -8.99
C PRO A 134 -9.19 -6.01 -9.58
N ARG A 135 -8.26 -6.96 -9.79
CA ARG A 135 -6.96 -6.69 -10.44
C ARG A 135 -7.13 -6.40 -11.93
N TRP A 136 -8.02 -7.14 -12.61
CA TRP A 136 -8.38 -6.84 -13.99
C TRP A 136 -8.99 -5.43 -14.10
N ALA A 137 -9.93 -5.07 -13.23
CA ALA A 137 -10.57 -3.74 -13.29
C ALA A 137 -9.59 -2.57 -13.12
N ARG A 138 -8.62 -2.68 -12.21
CA ARG A 138 -7.56 -1.66 -12.08
C ARG A 138 -6.74 -1.50 -13.36
N ARG A 139 -6.37 -2.62 -14.00
CA ARG A 139 -5.60 -2.62 -15.24
C ARG A 139 -6.41 -2.07 -16.40
N PHE A 140 -7.69 -2.45 -16.48
CA PHE A 140 -8.63 -1.94 -17.47
C PHE A 140 -8.76 -0.41 -17.40
N ILE A 141 -8.92 0.14 -16.20
CA ILE A 141 -8.97 1.59 -15.97
C ILE A 141 -7.65 2.26 -16.37
N GLN A 142 -6.51 1.69 -16.00
CA GLN A 142 -5.19 2.24 -16.35
C GLN A 142 -4.97 2.27 -17.87
N ARG A 143 -5.33 1.20 -18.58
CA ARG A 143 -5.19 1.12 -20.04
C ARG A 143 -6.08 2.12 -20.76
N ASN A 144 -7.29 2.33 -20.24
CA ASN A 144 -8.27 3.24 -20.80
C ASN A 144 -8.30 4.59 -20.06
N ALA A 145 -7.18 4.98 -19.44
CA ALA A 145 -7.14 6.15 -18.56
C ALA A 145 -7.62 7.44 -19.23
N HIS A 146 -7.45 7.57 -20.55
CA HIS A 146 -7.94 8.72 -21.31
C HIS A 146 -9.47 8.88 -21.26
N ILE A 147 -10.22 7.78 -21.14
CA ILE A 147 -11.70 7.77 -21.01
C ILE A 147 -12.12 8.05 -19.56
N PHE A 148 -11.36 7.52 -18.59
CA PHE A 148 -11.66 7.66 -17.17
C PHE A 148 -11.07 8.93 -16.52
N LYS A 149 -10.31 9.74 -17.28
CA LYS A 149 -9.81 11.03 -16.82
C LYS A 149 -11.00 11.97 -16.62
N ARG A 150 -11.18 12.44 -15.38
CA ARG A 150 -12.07 13.56 -15.06
C ARG A 150 -11.85 14.68 -16.08
N THR A 151 -12.88 15.07 -16.81
CA THR A 151 -13.13 16.50 -17.01
C THR A 151 -13.22 17.06 -15.60
N ALA A 152 -12.20 17.79 -15.18
CA ALA A 152 -12.25 18.53 -13.93
C ALA A 152 -13.35 19.57 -14.09
N THR A 153 -14.59 19.18 -13.80
CA THR A 153 -15.64 20.13 -13.50
C THR A 153 -15.14 20.85 -12.26
N HIS A 154 -14.63 22.06 -12.47
CA HIS A 154 -14.40 23.04 -11.44
C HIS A 154 -15.71 23.16 -10.66
N SER A 155 -15.82 22.38 -9.58
CA SER A 155 -16.93 22.50 -8.65
C SER A 155 -16.96 23.96 -8.20
N ARG A 156 -18.13 24.60 -8.33
CA ARG A 156 -18.36 25.97 -7.84
C ARG A 156 -17.97 26.11 -6.35
N ASP A 157 -17.96 25.03 -5.58
CA ASP A 157 -17.50 25.01 -4.19
C ASP A 157 -15.98 25.13 -4.04
N ALA A 158 -15.19 24.63 -5.00
CA ALA A 158 -13.74 24.82 -5.01
C ALA A 158 -13.38 26.29 -5.28
N LYS A 159 -14.18 26.99 -6.10
CA LYS A 159 -14.01 28.41 -6.39
C LYS A 159 -14.47 29.32 -5.23
N ARG A 160 -15.52 28.93 -4.50
CA ARG A 160 -15.96 29.62 -3.26
C ARG A 160 -14.97 29.43 -2.10
N ARG A 161 -14.33 28.27 -1.97
CA ARG A 161 -13.27 28.04 -0.95
C ARG A 161 -11.97 28.77 -1.26
N ALA A 162 -11.62 28.98 -2.53
CA ALA A 162 -10.40 29.71 -2.89
C ALA A 162 -10.46 31.20 -2.53
N GLY A 163 -11.62 31.85 -2.70
CA GLY A 163 -11.78 33.29 -2.41
C GLY A 163 -11.85 33.68 -0.93
N ALA A 164 -12.22 32.75 -0.04
CA ALA A 164 -12.24 33.01 1.41
C ALA A 164 -10.89 32.75 2.10
N ASN A 165 -9.94 32.08 1.42
CA ASN A 165 -8.72 31.56 2.03
C ASN A 165 -7.51 32.49 1.90
N GLU A 166 -7.52 33.50 1.02
CA GLU A 166 -6.32 34.31 0.74
C GLU A 166 -5.96 35.28 1.88
N MET A 167 -6.93 35.87 2.59
CA MET A 167 -6.63 36.71 3.77
C MET A 167 -6.39 35.88 5.05
N SER A 168 -6.95 34.67 5.16
CA SER A 168 -6.71 33.77 6.30
C SER A 168 -5.39 32.99 6.19
N SER A 169 -4.85 32.82 4.97
CA SER A 169 -3.61 32.08 4.71
C SER A 169 -2.38 32.81 5.25
N LEU A 170 -2.32 34.15 5.13
CA LEU A 170 -1.13 34.91 5.51
C LEU A 170 -0.90 34.96 7.03
N GLN A 171 -1.96 34.99 7.84
CA GLN A 171 -1.85 34.86 9.30
C GLN A 171 -1.43 33.45 9.72
N SER A 172 -1.95 32.42 9.04
CA SER A 172 -1.58 31.02 9.29
C SER A 172 -0.11 30.72 8.94
N ASP A 173 0.45 31.39 7.93
CA ASP A 173 1.83 31.17 7.50
C ASP A 173 2.82 31.77 8.50
N ASP A 174 2.55 32.98 9.03
CA ASP A 174 3.40 33.62 10.05
C ASP A 174 3.37 32.83 11.37
N ASP A 175 2.20 32.35 11.79
CA ASP A 175 2.07 31.48 12.97
C ASP A 175 2.89 30.19 12.81
N THR A 176 2.87 29.60 11.62
CA THR A 176 3.64 28.39 11.30
C THR A 176 5.15 28.67 11.31
N LEU A 177 5.56 29.83 10.82
CA LEU A 177 6.95 30.24 10.81
C LEU A 177 7.46 30.49 12.24
N ARG A 178 6.72 31.26 13.05
CA ARG A 178 7.01 31.52 14.49
C ARG A 178 7.03 30.26 15.33
N LYS A 179 6.26 29.23 14.96
CA LYS A 179 6.24 27.95 15.67
C LYS A 179 7.60 27.25 15.59
N TRP A 180 8.21 27.19 14.41
CA TRP A 180 9.40 26.37 14.14
C TRP A 180 10.72 27.14 14.04
N ILE A 181 10.64 28.42 13.68
CA ILE A 181 11.77 29.34 13.56
C ILE A 181 11.75 30.29 14.74
N ASP A 182 12.91 30.46 15.35
CA ASP A 182 13.16 31.44 16.40
C ASP A 182 13.25 32.84 15.77
N SER A 183 12.43 33.78 16.24
CA SER A 183 12.31 35.14 15.66
C SER A 183 13.60 35.94 15.74
N ASP A 184 14.39 35.71 16.79
CA ASP A 184 15.53 36.55 17.12
C ASP A 184 16.76 36.09 16.35
N THR A 185 16.88 34.78 16.15
CA THR A 185 18.04 34.17 15.50
C THR A 185 17.79 33.78 14.04
N GLY A 186 16.54 33.69 13.61
CA GLY A 186 16.15 33.15 12.29
C GLY A 186 16.48 31.67 12.12
N LYS A 187 16.82 30.96 13.21
CA LYS A 187 17.24 29.55 13.19
C LYS A 187 16.09 28.65 13.60
N LEU A 188 16.18 27.39 13.20
CA LEU A 188 15.29 26.34 13.69
C LEU A 188 15.42 26.20 15.21
N LYS A 189 14.28 26.09 15.92
CA LYS A 189 14.25 25.88 17.38
C LYS A 189 14.85 24.54 17.85
N PHE A 190 15.21 23.66 16.91
CA PHE A 190 15.87 22.39 17.21
C PHE A 190 17.36 22.61 17.53
N GLN A 191 17.71 22.65 18.81
CA GLN A 191 19.11 22.79 19.25
C GLN A 191 19.98 21.58 18.88
N ARG A 192 19.40 20.36 18.88
CA ARG A 192 20.10 19.11 18.55
C ARG A 192 19.19 18.15 17.78
N PHE A 193 19.81 17.40 16.88
CA PHE A 193 19.13 16.40 16.05
C PHE A 193 19.33 15.01 16.64
N HIS A 194 18.31 14.51 17.33
CA HIS A 194 18.30 13.19 17.97
C HIS A 194 17.14 12.33 17.44
N ASP A 195 17.19 11.02 17.65
CA ASP A 195 16.13 10.13 17.17
C ASP A 195 14.79 10.37 17.87
N TYR A 196 14.80 10.78 19.14
CA TYR A 196 13.58 11.04 19.91
C TYR A 196 12.77 12.23 19.37
N ASN A 197 13.41 13.22 18.73
CA ASN A 197 12.73 14.38 18.13
C ASN A 197 12.58 14.28 16.60
N LEU A 198 12.83 13.10 16.03
CA LEU A 198 12.71 12.88 14.58
C LEU A 198 11.28 13.14 14.07
N GLU A 199 10.27 12.84 14.86
CA GLU A 199 8.87 13.08 14.45
C GLU A 199 8.54 14.57 14.42
N GLU A 200 8.89 15.32 15.46
CA GLU A 200 8.70 16.78 15.50
C GLU A 200 9.42 17.47 14.34
N ARG A 201 10.65 17.05 14.03
CA ARG A 201 11.40 17.56 12.87
C ARG A 201 10.72 17.21 11.54
N THR A 202 10.10 16.04 11.44
CA THR A 202 9.34 15.64 10.24
C THR A 202 8.11 16.52 10.06
N VAL A 203 7.40 16.83 11.15
CA VAL A 203 6.26 17.75 11.14
C VAL A 203 6.72 19.15 10.75
N ALA A 204 7.75 19.68 11.41
CA ALA A 204 8.31 20.98 11.09
C ALA A 204 8.72 21.09 9.61
N GLY A 205 9.30 20.03 9.04
CA GLY A 205 9.66 20.00 7.63
C GLY A 205 8.48 20.02 6.68
N ALA A 206 7.39 19.35 7.04
CA ALA A 206 6.17 19.36 6.25
C ALA A 206 5.48 20.72 6.32
N ASP A 207 5.37 21.29 7.53
CA ASP A 207 4.78 22.60 7.80
C ASP A 207 5.56 23.71 7.04
N LEU A 208 6.88 23.77 7.23
CA LEU A 208 7.75 24.77 6.58
C LEU A 208 7.78 24.62 5.06
N PHE A 209 7.69 23.39 4.54
CA PHE A 209 7.56 23.17 3.09
C PHE A 209 6.19 23.62 2.57
N GLY A 210 5.11 23.41 3.33
CA GLY A 210 3.75 23.83 2.99
C GLY A 210 3.64 25.34 2.78
N ILE A 211 4.27 26.13 3.65
CA ILE A 211 4.33 27.60 3.56
C ILE A 211 5.44 28.11 2.61
N ARG A 212 6.06 27.21 1.83
CA ARG A 212 7.14 27.51 0.86
C ARG A 212 8.40 28.14 1.45
N TYR A 213 8.66 27.96 2.75
CA TYR A 213 9.90 28.41 3.39
C TYR A 213 11.13 27.71 2.76
N TYR A 214 11.01 26.41 2.50
CA TYR A 214 11.99 25.66 1.70
C TYR A 214 11.50 25.53 0.26
N LYS A 215 12.38 25.80 -0.72
CA LYS A 215 12.02 25.73 -2.14
C LYS A 215 11.78 24.29 -2.58
N THR A 216 12.51 23.35 -1.99
CA THR A 216 12.42 21.93 -2.33
C THR A 216 12.32 21.06 -1.10
N MET A 217 11.68 19.90 -1.24
CA MET A 217 11.60 18.91 -0.17
C MET A 217 12.98 18.32 0.20
N THR A 218 13.92 18.28 -0.75
CA THR A 218 15.31 17.86 -0.51
C THR A 218 16.03 18.84 0.41
N GLU A 219 15.81 20.14 0.22
CA GLU A 219 16.35 21.20 1.07
C GLU A 219 15.80 21.09 2.49
N ALA A 220 14.48 20.96 2.64
CA ALA A 220 13.83 20.76 3.94
C ALA A 220 14.36 19.50 4.67
N SER A 221 14.49 18.38 3.93
CA SER A 221 15.01 17.11 4.44
C SER A 221 16.45 17.23 4.96
N LYS A 222 17.32 17.94 4.23
CA LYS A 222 18.71 18.20 4.64
C LYS A 222 18.78 19.14 5.85
N ALA A 223 18.04 20.25 5.82
CA ALA A 223 18.05 21.26 6.88
C ALA A 223 17.60 20.68 8.24
N LEU A 224 16.56 19.84 8.24
CA LEU A 224 16.01 19.22 9.45
C LEU A 224 16.61 17.86 9.79
N ARG A 225 17.55 17.34 8.96
CA ARG A 225 18.10 15.98 9.05
C ARG A 225 17.03 14.91 9.23
N VAL A 226 15.99 14.95 8.39
CA VAL A 226 14.90 13.97 8.33
C VAL A 226 15.05 13.17 7.04
N PRO A 227 14.90 11.83 7.05
CA PRO A 227 14.95 11.04 5.82
C PRO A 227 13.91 11.50 4.79
N TYR A 228 14.35 11.76 3.56
CA TYR A 228 13.52 12.32 2.48
C TYR A 228 12.21 11.53 2.26
N HIS A 229 12.27 10.20 2.27
CA HIS A 229 11.10 9.35 2.07
C HIS A 229 10.04 9.52 3.17
N ARG A 230 10.46 9.77 4.42
CA ARG A 230 9.57 10.02 5.56
C ARG A 230 8.86 11.36 5.41
N LEU A 231 9.61 12.40 5.05
CA LEU A 231 9.07 13.73 4.80
C LEU A 231 8.08 13.74 3.62
N ARG A 232 8.43 13.05 2.52
CA ARG A 232 7.55 12.88 1.36
C ARG A 232 6.24 12.18 1.73
N SER A 233 6.32 11.08 2.48
CA SER A 233 5.15 10.36 2.97
C SER A 233 4.24 11.29 3.79
N ARG A 234 4.85 12.11 4.66
CA ARG A 234 4.12 13.08 5.49
C ARG A 234 3.36 14.12 4.68
N ILE A 235 4.03 14.73 3.70
CA ILE A 235 3.43 15.73 2.80
C ILE A 235 2.31 15.13 1.95
N GLN A 236 2.41 13.84 1.58
CA GLN A 236 1.36 13.11 0.85
C GLN A 236 0.14 12.75 1.72
N GLY A 237 0.08 13.22 2.97
CA GLY A 237 -1.04 12.98 3.88
C GLY A 237 -0.92 11.70 4.70
N CYS A 238 0.23 11.02 4.68
CA CYS A 238 0.47 9.96 5.67
C CYS A 238 0.83 10.61 7.01
N HIS A 239 -0.10 10.61 7.96
CA HIS A 239 0.18 11.13 9.30
C HIS A 239 1.27 10.33 10.03
N SER A 240 1.79 10.87 11.15
CA SER A 240 2.75 10.15 12.01
C SER A 240 2.18 8.80 12.39
N VAL A 241 3.03 7.84 12.73
CA VAL A 241 2.55 6.61 13.35
C VAL A 241 1.64 6.93 14.53
N GLN A 242 1.88 7.98 15.32
CA GLN A 242 0.96 8.37 16.41
C GLN A 242 -0.41 8.90 15.92
N ALA A 243 -0.47 9.71 14.86
CA ALA A 243 -1.72 10.29 14.34
C ALA A 243 -2.47 9.36 13.37
N ASN A 244 -1.77 8.44 12.69
CA ASN A 244 -2.34 7.33 11.90
C ASN A 244 -2.73 6.12 12.76
N GLY A 245 -2.83 6.28 14.08
CA GLY A 245 -3.25 5.19 14.95
C GLY A 245 -2.25 4.02 14.98
N GLY A 246 -0.98 4.32 15.10
CA GLY A 246 -0.18 3.66 16.12
C GLY A 246 -0.99 3.84 17.38
N GLN A 247 -1.85 2.85 17.66
CA GLN A 247 -3.13 2.98 18.38
C GLN A 247 -4.37 3.35 17.53
N ASN A 248 -4.94 2.41 16.77
CA ASN A 248 -6.40 2.30 16.66
C ASN A 248 -6.92 2.12 18.10
N LYS A 249 -7.09 3.23 18.81
CA LYS A 249 -7.74 3.27 20.11
C LYS A 249 -9.21 2.93 19.85
N ALA A 250 -9.51 1.64 19.88
CA ALA A 250 -10.88 1.17 19.95
C ALA A 250 -11.55 1.63 21.25
N LEU A 251 -10.74 2.06 22.24
CA LEU A 251 -11.14 2.49 23.57
C LEU A 251 -10.76 3.95 23.79
N SER A 252 -11.66 4.69 24.41
CA SER A 252 -11.42 5.99 25.02
C SER A 252 -10.33 5.89 26.12
N PRO A 253 -9.72 7.00 26.54
CA PRO A 253 -8.71 6.99 27.61
C PRO A 253 -9.23 6.40 28.93
N GLU A 254 -10.50 6.62 29.26
CA GLU A 254 -11.16 6.08 30.46
C GLU A 254 -11.31 4.56 30.37
N GLU A 255 -11.78 4.06 29.22
CA GLU A 255 -11.89 2.62 28.96
C GLU A 255 -10.50 1.93 28.92
N GLU A 256 -9.47 2.61 28.38
CA GLU A 256 -8.10 2.10 28.47
C GLU A 256 -7.61 2.02 29.93
N ALA A 257 -7.97 2.97 30.78
CA ALA A 257 -7.63 2.96 32.21
C ALA A 257 -8.33 1.80 32.98
N GLU A 258 -9.58 1.50 32.63
CA GLU A 258 -10.30 0.34 33.15
C GLU A 258 -9.60 -0.97 32.76
N VAL A 259 -9.26 -1.12 31.47
CA VAL A 259 -8.51 -2.29 30.97
C VAL A 259 -7.15 -2.42 31.66
N PHE A 260 -6.47 -1.30 31.96
CA PHE A 260 -5.23 -1.34 32.74
C PHE A 260 -5.46 -1.80 34.18
N THR A 261 -6.53 -1.34 34.83
CA THR A 261 -6.84 -1.74 36.20
C THR A 261 -7.19 -3.22 36.26
N TRP A 262 -8.00 -3.71 35.32
CA TRP A 262 -8.28 -5.14 35.18
C TRP A 262 -7.00 -5.95 34.94
N ALA A 263 -6.17 -5.54 33.98
CA ALA A 263 -4.91 -6.21 33.69
C ALA A 263 -3.98 -6.25 34.91
N HIS A 264 -3.86 -5.13 35.63
CA HIS A 264 -3.04 -5.05 36.83
C HIS A 264 -3.53 -6.00 37.93
N ARG A 265 -4.85 -6.10 38.15
CA ARG A 265 -5.44 -7.05 39.10
C ARG A 265 -5.10 -8.50 38.72
N GLN A 266 -5.25 -8.87 37.45
CA GLN A 266 -4.91 -10.21 36.95
C GLN A 266 -3.42 -10.55 37.15
N ILE A 267 -2.53 -9.61 36.83
CA ILE A 267 -1.07 -9.78 37.03
C ILE A 267 -0.74 -9.93 38.52
N THR A 268 -1.37 -9.12 39.38
CA THR A 268 -1.17 -9.16 40.84
C THR A 268 -1.59 -10.49 41.45
N GLN A 269 -2.66 -11.10 40.92
CA GLN A 269 -3.13 -12.44 41.27
C GLN A 269 -2.23 -13.57 40.70
N GLY A 270 -1.19 -13.23 39.93
CA GLY A 270 -0.28 -14.18 39.31
C GLY A 270 -0.79 -14.78 38.00
N HIS A 271 -1.89 -14.26 37.43
CA HIS A 271 -2.41 -14.71 36.16
C HIS A 271 -1.64 -14.08 34.99
N ASN A 272 -1.39 -14.88 33.95
CA ASN A 272 -0.83 -14.38 32.70
C ASN A 272 -1.97 -13.92 31.79
N ILE A 273 -1.89 -12.68 31.31
CA ILE A 273 -2.92 -12.09 30.46
C ILE A 273 -2.79 -12.63 29.04
N GLN A 274 -3.69 -13.57 28.71
CA GLN A 274 -3.81 -14.08 27.36
C GLN A 274 -4.57 -13.09 26.48
N SER A 275 -4.20 -13.00 25.20
CA SER A 275 -4.89 -12.11 24.25
C SER A 275 -6.38 -12.42 24.12
N ARG A 276 -6.80 -13.68 24.31
CA ARG A 276 -8.22 -14.06 24.28
C ARG A 276 -9.01 -13.44 25.44
N ALA A 277 -8.49 -13.52 26.66
CA ALA A 277 -9.13 -12.94 27.84
C ALA A 277 -9.22 -11.42 27.72
N LEU A 278 -8.15 -10.77 27.22
CA LEU A 278 -8.15 -9.33 26.98
C LEU A 278 -9.20 -8.90 25.94
N VAL A 279 -9.33 -9.65 24.83
CA VAL A 279 -10.37 -9.38 23.82
C VAL A 279 -11.78 -9.52 24.42
N GLN A 280 -12.00 -10.59 25.20
CA GLN A 280 -13.30 -10.83 25.81
C GLN A 280 -13.69 -9.69 26.75
N HIS A 281 -12.79 -9.31 27.66
CA HIS A 281 -13.05 -8.23 28.62
C HIS A 281 -13.34 -6.89 27.93
N VAL A 282 -12.62 -6.58 26.86
CA VAL A 282 -12.84 -5.34 26.09
C VAL A 282 -14.17 -5.36 25.34
N ASN A 283 -14.59 -6.52 24.85
CA ASN A 283 -15.92 -6.68 24.26
C ASN A 283 -17.04 -6.59 25.30
N GLU A 284 -16.80 -7.00 26.55
CA GLU A 284 -17.72 -6.79 27.67
C GLU A 284 -17.91 -5.29 27.95
N ILE A 285 -16.82 -4.49 27.91
CA ILE A 285 -16.90 -3.01 28.01
C ILE A 285 -17.74 -2.43 26.87
N PHE A 286 -17.53 -2.88 25.63
CA PHE A 286 -18.35 -2.43 24.49
C PHE A 286 -19.81 -2.84 24.62
N ALA A 287 -20.09 -4.03 25.13
CA ALA A 287 -21.45 -4.49 25.37
C ALA A 287 -22.14 -3.67 26.47
N ALA A 288 -21.45 -3.36 27.57
CA ALA A 288 -21.95 -2.53 28.65
C ALA A 288 -22.30 -1.10 28.20
N ARG A 289 -21.56 -0.58 27.20
CA ARG A 289 -21.81 0.70 26.54
C ARG A 289 -23.02 0.69 25.59
N GLY A 290 -23.57 -0.48 25.26
CA GLY A 290 -24.60 -0.65 24.24
C GLY A 290 -24.06 -0.57 22.80
N ASP A 291 -22.74 -0.59 22.62
CA ASP A 291 -22.05 -0.56 21.33
C ASP A 291 -21.91 -1.99 20.73
N CYS A 292 -23.00 -2.76 20.75
CA CYS A 292 -23.03 -4.17 20.33
C CYS A 292 -22.92 -4.38 18.81
N GLN A 293 -22.52 -3.38 18.03
CA GLN A 293 -22.38 -3.52 16.58
C GLN A 293 -21.28 -4.53 16.25
N PRO A 294 -21.52 -5.46 15.31
CA PRO A 294 -20.56 -6.51 14.95
C PRO A 294 -19.22 -5.95 14.44
N ASP A 295 -19.23 -4.73 13.89
CA ASP A 295 -18.05 -4.06 13.37
C ASP A 295 -17.19 -3.37 14.46
N LYS A 296 -17.70 -3.27 15.69
CA LYS A 296 -17.02 -2.59 16.82
C LYS A 296 -16.36 -3.55 17.81
N GLN A 297 -16.18 -4.82 17.45
CA GLN A 297 -15.54 -5.79 18.35
C GLN A 297 -14.00 -5.64 18.36
N ALA A 298 -13.41 -5.80 19.53
CA ALA A 298 -11.97 -5.93 19.68
C ALA A 298 -11.47 -7.20 18.97
N SER A 299 -10.51 -7.05 18.07
CA SER A 299 -9.91 -8.18 17.37
C SER A 299 -8.67 -8.72 18.10
N LYS A 300 -8.30 -9.98 17.83
CA LYS A 300 -7.01 -10.54 18.30
C LYS A 300 -5.81 -9.69 17.86
N ARG A 301 -5.89 -9.07 16.67
CA ARG A 301 -4.87 -8.17 16.14
C ARG A 301 -4.77 -6.88 16.96
N TRP A 302 -5.89 -6.35 17.41
CA TRP A 302 -5.93 -5.22 18.36
C TRP A 302 -5.26 -5.60 19.68
N ALA A 303 -5.63 -6.73 20.29
CA ALA A 303 -5.06 -7.16 21.57
C ALA A 303 -3.54 -7.35 21.53
N ARG A 304 -3.01 -7.96 20.46
CA ARG A 304 -1.56 -8.10 20.27
C ARG A 304 -0.85 -6.74 20.23
N ARG A 305 -1.42 -5.77 19.50
CA ARG A 305 -0.89 -4.41 19.41
C ARG A 305 -0.97 -3.68 20.76
N PHE A 306 -2.06 -3.84 21.49
CA PHE A 306 -2.25 -3.27 22.82
C PHE A 306 -1.20 -3.78 23.80
N ILE A 307 -0.98 -5.10 23.85
CA ILE A 307 0.06 -5.71 24.71
C ILE A 307 1.45 -5.23 24.32
N GLN A 308 1.78 -5.22 23.02
CA GLN A 308 3.10 -4.79 22.53
C GLN A 308 3.40 -3.33 22.88
N ARG A 309 2.39 -2.48 22.75
CA ARG A 309 2.47 -1.06 23.06
C ARG A 309 2.67 -0.78 24.54
N ASN A 310 1.99 -1.56 25.37
CA ASN A 310 2.06 -1.45 26.82
C ASN A 310 3.02 -2.48 27.42
N ALA A 311 4.03 -2.90 26.65
CA ALA A 311 4.90 -3.99 27.04
C ALA A 311 5.61 -3.75 28.39
N HIS A 312 5.79 -2.50 28.84
CA HIS A 312 6.35 -2.23 30.17
C HIS A 312 5.46 -2.71 31.33
N ILE A 313 4.14 -2.77 31.14
CA ILE A 313 3.16 -3.30 32.11
C ILE A 313 3.04 -4.83 31.97
N PHE A 314 3.06 -5.32 30.73
CA PHE A 314 2.91 -6.75 30.41
C PHE A 314 4.23 -7.52 30.35
N LYS A 315 5.37 -6.86 30.57
CA LYS A 315 6.69 -7.50 30.58
C LYS A 315 6.70 -8.44 31.77
N ARG A 316 6.75 -9.74 31.45
CA ARG A 316 7.05 -10.85 32.34
C ARG A 316 8.06 -10.42 33.40
N THR A 317 7.62 -10.19 34.63
CA THR A 317 8.33 -10.77 35.75
C THR A 317 8.29 -12.26 35.48
N ALA A 318 9.36 -12.81 34.90
CA ALA A 318 9.48 -14.24 34.70
C ALA A 318 9.47 -14.88 36.09
N THR A 319 8.28 -15.22 36.56
CA THR A 319 7.96 -15.98 37.77
C THR A 319 8.37 -17.44 37.56
N HIS A 320 9.64 -17.65 37.21
CA HIS A 320 10.31 -18.93 37.38
C HIS A 320 11.05 -19.02 38.72
N SER A 321 11.24 -17.90 39.43
CA SER A 321 11.67 -17.98 40.83
C SER A 321 10.54 -18.51 41.70
N ARG A 322 10.84 -19.58 42.42
CA ARG A 322 9.99 -20.21 43.45
C ARG A 322 9.50 -19.18 44.49
N ASP A 323 10.27 -18.12 44.72
CA ASP A 323 9.92 -17.03 45.65
C ASP A 323 8.85 -16.10 45.11
N ALA A 324 8.78 -15.88 43.79
CA ALA A 324 7.71 -15.08 43.20
C ALA A 324 6.36 -15.82 43.29
N LYS A 325 6.36 -17.16 43.21
CA LYS A 325 5.18 -17.99 43.49
C LYS A 325 4.78 -17.95 44.97
N ARG A 326 5.75 -18.01 45.90
CA ARG A 326 5.49 -17.85 47.35
C ARG A 326 4.90 -16.48 47.68
N LYS A 327 5.44 -15.40 47.09
CA LYS A 327 4.96 -14.04 47.29
C LYS A 327 3.57 -13.80 46.69
N ALA A 328 3.27 -14.41 45.54
CA ALA A 328 1.91 -14.38 44.97
C ALA A 328 0.89 -15.14 45.85
N GLY A 329 1.29 -16.24 46.48
CA GLY A 329 0.48 -16.93 47.49
C GLY A 329 0.17 -16.06 48.71
N ALA A 330 1.20 -15.45 49.31
CA ALA A 330 1.05 -14.55 50.45
C ALA A 330 0.18 -13.32 50.14
N ASN A 331 0.32 -12.73 48.95
CA ASN A 331 -0.54 -11.62 48.52
C ASN A 331 -2.00 -12.05 48.33
N ARG A 332 -2.25 -13.29 47.87
CA ARG A 332 -3.61 -13.81 47.71
C ARG A 332 -4.34 -13.94 49.04
N GLU A 333 -3.63 -14.37 50.09
CA GLU A 333 -4.16 -14.44 51.46
C GLU A 333 -4.49 -13.04 52.00
N SER A 334 -3.63 -12.03 51.74
CA SER A 334 -3.87 -10.65 52.20
C SER A 334 -5.10 -9.98 51.58
N VAL A 335 -5.43 -10.28 50.31
CA VAL A 335 -6.60 -9.71 49.64
C VAL A 335 -7.90 -10.32 50.17
N THR A 336 -7.91 -11.63 50.44
CA THR A 336 -9.09 -12.29 51.03
C THR A 336 -9.39 -11.85 52.46
N SER A 337 -8.39 -11.39 53.22
CA SER A 337 -8.59 -10.88 54.58
C SER A 337 -9.25 -9.49 54.64
N ILE A 338 -9.14 -8.71 53.57
CA ILE A 338 -9.71 -7.35 53.52
C ILE A 338 -11.23 -7.39 53.29
N ASP A 339 -11.72 -8.32 52.46
CA ASP A 339 -13.15 -8.40 52.12
C ASP A 339 -14.02 -8.98 53.25
N ILE A 340 -13.47 -9.74 54.18
CA ILE A 340 -14.23 -10.29 55.33
C ILE A 340 -14.46 -9.21 56.42
N SER A 341 -13.67 -8.14 56.40
CA SER A 341 -13.74 -7.07 57.41
C SER A 341 -14.76 -5.96 57.08
N ALA A 342 -15.37 -5.99 55.89
CA ALA A 342 -16.26 -4.93 55.39
C ALA A 342 -17.76 -5.27 55.45
N THR A 343 -18.13 -6.43 56.01
CA THR A 343 -19.53 -6.87 56.18
C THR A 343 -19.86 -7.29 57.61
N GLY A 344 -19.18 -6.70 58.59
CA GLY A 344 -19.52 -6.79 60.02
C GLY A 344 -20.17 -5.51 60.50
#